data_AF-A0A5C0YT15-F1
#
_entry.id   AF-A0A5C0YT15-F1
#
_cell.length_a   1.000
_cell.length_b   1.000
_cell.length_c   1.000
_cell.angle_alpha   90.00
_cell.angle_beta   90.00
_cell.angle_gamma   90.00
#
_symmetry.space_group_name_H-M   'P 1'
#
loop_
_entity.id
_entity.type
_entity.pdbx_description
1 polymer ?
#
loop_
_entity_poly.entity_id
_entity_poly.type
_entity_poly.pdbx_seq_one_letter_code
_entity_poly.pdbx_strand_id
1 'polypeptide(L)'
;MEKSLDCEVGQKVKSWRLERGYTQKDLAEKVGVKYWAILQYEKGSRKIPIKKLYAIAEALSVNVKGLVCGETLPNEKRYFEDEEILNLVKGYKDKELSEVFYLLTKFIRLSEERSRKAVKMEVARGLMKVGVSAHVISRTTNLSIGEYEENKIPVPYKVGQRIKEWRLIRGYTQKDLANKVGITNQGIYEYEQGRAAVSLEMLDEIAKVLSISIIDLLPESDEDSEVEEKLSNLIEEYKKIESRELRNVLIKSLFEGIHVCREKVREEKKIEVARNLVKEGISVDIILQTTGLSNYMIEKFL
;
A
#
# COMPACT_ATOMS: atom_id res chain seq x y z
N MET A 1 29.27 1.60 -22.56
CA MET A 1 27.87 2.03 -22.75
C MET A 1 27.10 1.53 -21.56
N GLU A 2 26.67 2.45 -20.71
CA GLU A 2 25.75 2.17 -19.60
C GLU A 2 24.49 1.52 -20.20
N LYS A 3 24.12 0.32 -19.73
CA LYS A 3 22.93 -0.36 -20.23
C LYS A 3 21.72 0.39 -19.67
N SER A 4 20.77 0.79 -20.53
CA SER A 4 19.50 1.38 -20.06
C SER A 4 18.79 0.40 -19.12
N LEU A 5 18.16 0.93 -18.06
CA LEU A 5 17.38 0.16 -17.10
C LEU A 5 16.33 -0.73 -17.78
N ASP A 6 15.68 -0.25 -18.84
CA ASP A 6 14.71 -1.03 -19.62
C ASP A 6 15.37 -2.29 -20.25
N CYS A 7 16.64 -2.21 -20.64
CA CYS A 7 17.41 -3.35 -21.15
C CYS A 7 17.70 -4.37 -20.05
N GLU A 8 18.06 -3.93 -18.85
CA GLU A 8 18.34 -4.82 -17.71
C GLU A 8 17.08 -5.55 -17.24
N VAL A 9 15.98 -4.81 -17.07
CA VAL A 9 14.66 -5.38 -16.75
C VAL A 9 14.23 -6.33 -17.87
N GLY A 10 14.44 -5.95 -19.14
CA GLY A 10 14.17 -6.80 -20.30
C GLY A 10 14.93 -8.13 -20.28
N GLN A 11 16.22 -8.12 -19.92
CA GLN A 11 17.00 -9.36 -19.77
C GLN A 11 16.50 -10.22 -18.61
N LYS A 12 16.13 -9.63 -17.47
CA LYS A 12 15.53 -10.37 -16.35
C LYS A 12 14.21 -11.04 -16.75
N VAL A 13 13.33 -10.30 -17.43
CA VAL A 13 12.07 -10.84 -17.96
C VAL A 13 12.34 -12.04 -18.87
N LYS A 14 13.36 -11.94 -19.75
CA LYS A 14 13.78 -13.05 -20.60
C LYS A 14 14.24 -14.27 -19.81
N SER A 15 15.08 -14.09 -18.80
CA SER A 15 15.57 -15.20 -17.95
C SER A 15 14.42 -15.92 -17.27
N TRP A 16 13.54 -15.18 -16.57
CA TRP A 16 12.36 -15.76 -15.92
C TRP A 16 11.41 -16.45 -16.90
N ARG A 17 11.22 -15.87 -18.09
CA ARG A 17 10.41 -16.49 -19.14
C ARG A 17 10.97 -17.86 -19.54
N LEU A 18 12.28 -17.96 -19.72
CA LEU A 18 12.94 -19.22 -20.09
C LEU A 18 12.90 -20.25 -18.95
N GLU A 19 13.09 -19.82 -17.70
CA GLU A 19 12.97 -20.68 -16.51
C GLU A 19 11.55 -21.27 -16.35
N ARG A 20 10.52 -20.48 -16.72
CA ARG A 20 9.12 -20.94 -16.74
C ARG A 20 8.76 -21.74 -18.00
N GLY A 21 9.69 -21.95 -18.92
CA GLY A 21 9.49 -22.69 -20.16
C GLY A 21 8.61 -21.99 -21.19
N TYR A 22 8.44 -20.66 -21.09
CA TYR A 22 7.57 -19.90 -21.98
C TYR A 22 8.31 -19.42 -23.23
N THR A 23 7.64 -19.48 -24.38
CA THR A 23 8.04 -18.72 -25.56
C THR A 23 7.64 -17.25 -25.41
N GLN A 24 8.26 -16.38 -26.20
CA GLN A 24 7.88 -14.96 -26.28
C GLN A 24 6.40 -14.79 -26.72
N LYS A 25 5.84 -15.73 -27.48
CA LYS A 25 4.42 -15.72 -27.86
C LYS A 25 3.54 -16.05 -26.66
N ASP A 26 3.90 -17.08 -25.90
CA ASP A 26 3.14 -17.51 -24.71
C ASP A 26 3.10 -16.41 -23.65
N LEU A 27 4.22 -15.73 -23.41
CA LEU A 27 4.25 -14.59 -22.49
C LEU A 27 3.41 -13.41 -23.03
N ALA A 28 3.43 -13.17 -24.34
CA ALA A 28 2.64 -12.10 -24.94
C ALA A 28 1.13 -12.34 -24.80
N GLU A 29 0.69 -13.59 -24.98
CA GLU A 29 -0.69 -14.00 -24.78
C GLU A 29 -1.13 -13.81 -23.32
N LYS A 30 -0.33 -14.26 -22.35
CA LYS A 30 -0.60 -14.07 -20.91
C LYS A 30 -0.69 -12.59 -20.50
N VAL A 31 0.15 -11.73 -21.07
CA VAL A 31 0.23 -10.30 -20.75
C VAL A 31 -0.79 -9.46 -21.55
N GLY A 32 -1.47 -10.06 -22.54
CA GLY A 32 -2.38 -9.37 -23.44
C GLY A 32 -1.66 -8.31 -24.29
N VAL A 33 -0.54 -8.68 -24.90
CA VAL A 33 0.21 -7.87 -25.87
C VAL A 33 0.56 -8.68 -27.11
N LYS A 34 0.95 -8.01 -28.18
CA LYS A 34 1.44 -8.70 -29.37
C LYS A 34 2.85 -9.22 -29.14
N TYR A 35 3.19 -10.35 -29.75
CA TYR A 35 4.51 -11.01 -29.66
C TYR A 35 5.69 -10.04 -29.77
N TRP A 36 5.66 -9.13 -30.74
CA TRP A 36 6.76 -8.18 -30.98
C TRP A 36 6.98 -7.22 -29.80
N ALA A 37 5.96 -6.95 -28.98
CA ALA A 37 6.12 -6.10 -27.81
C ALA A 37 7.02 -6.78 -26.77
N ILE A 38 6.81 -8.07 -26.49
CA ILE A 38 7.70 -8.84 -25.60
C ILE A 38 9.11 -8.90 -26.17
N LEU A 39 9.26 -9.14 -27.47
CA LEU A 39 10.57 -9.14 -28.14
C LEU A 39 11.30 -7.79 -27.98
N GLN A 40 10.58 -6.68 -28.12
CA GLN A 40 11.15 -5.34 -27.97
C GLN A 40 11.46 -5.00 -26.51
N TYR A 41 10.62 -5.43 -25.56
CA TYR A 41 10.87 -5.29 -24.13
C TYR A 41 12.13 -6.05 -23.72
N GLU A 42 12.28 -7.32 -24.13
CA GLU A 42 13.47 -8.13 -23.82
C GLU A 42 14.77 -7.57 -24.42
N LYS A 43 14.68 -6.87 -25.55
CA LYS A 43 15.82 -6.20 -26.19
C LYS A 43 16.11 -4.82 -25.60
N GLY A 44 15.23 -4.28 -24.75
CA GLY A 44 15.30 -2.90 -24.27
C GLY A 44 15.08 -1.85 -25.37
N SER A 45 14.58 -2.23 -26.55
CA SER A 45 14.34 -1.30 -27.66
C SER A 45 12.99 -0.57 -27.56
N ARG A 46 12.16 -0.98 -26.59
CA ARG A 46 10.89 -0.34 -26.26
C ARG A 46 10.76 -0.24 -24.75
N LYS A 47 10.40 0.95 -24.27
CA LYS A 47 10.14 1.20 -22.84
C LYS A 47 8.98 0.36 -22.34
N ILE A 48 9.11 -0.19 -21.13
CA ILE A 48 8.05 -0.98 -20.50
C ILE A 48 7.19 -0.04 -19.63
N PRO A 49 5.88 0.14 -19.95
CA PRO A 49 4.99 0.87 -19.06
C PRO A 49 4.79 0.09 -17.76
N ILE A 50 4.70 0.79 -16.62
CA ILE A 50 4.52 0.17 -15.29
C ILE A 50 3.37 -0.84 -15.27
N LYS A 51 2.21 -0.50 -15.83
CA LYS A 51 1.05 -1.42 -15.89
C LYS A 51 1.39 -2.74 -16.60
N LYS A 52 2.23 -2.70 -17.64
CA LYS A 52 2.66 -3.89 -18.37
C LYS A 52 3.75 -4.66 -17.63
N LEU A 53 4.62 -3.98 -16.87
CA LEU A 53 5.58 -4.65 -16.00
C LEU A 53 4.87 -5.52 -14.95
N TYR A 54 3.81 -5.01 -14.31
CA TYR A 54 3.02 -5.80 -13.34
C TYR A 54 2.33 -7.00 -14.00
N ALA A 55 1.76 -6.82 -15.20
CA ALA A 55 1.17 -7.92 -15.95
C ALA A 55 2.20 -9.00 -16.33
N ILE A 56 3.45 -8.60 -16.63
CA ILE A 56 4.56 -9.52 -16.86
C ILE A 56 4.95 -10.26 -15.56
N ALA A 57 5.04 -9.54 -14.44
CA ALA A 57 5.35 -10.12 -13.14
C ALA A 57 4.31 -11.17 -12.72
N GLU A 58 3.02 -10.85 -12.89
CA GLU A 58 1.89 -11.76 -12.64
C GLU A 58 1.96 -12.99 -13.55
N ALA A 59 2.18 -12.79 -14.87
CA ALA A 59 2.28 -13.88 -15.84
C ALA A 59 3.46 -14.83 -15.56
N LEU A 60 4.54 -14.32 -14.99
CA LEU A 60 5.73 -15.07 -14.60
C LEU A 60 5.65 -15.58 -13.16
N SER A 61 4.61 -15.22 -12.40
CA SER A 61 4.43 -15.52 -10.97
C SER A 61 5.66 -15.13 -10.14
N VAL A 62 6.13 -13.89 -10.31
CA VAL A 62 7.26 -13.30 -9.57
C VAL A 62 6.85 -11.94 -8.99
N ASN A 63 7.52 -11.53 -7.92
CA ASN A 63 7.34 -10.18 -7.39
C ASN A 63 7.94 -9.15 -8.37
N VAL A 64 7.20 -8.07 -8.65
CA VAL A 64 7.61 -7.00 -9.56
C VAL A 64 8.95 -6.36 -9.17
N LYS A 65 9.24 -6.25 -7.87
CA LYS A 65 10.51 -5.72 -7.34
C LYS A 65 11.69 -6.61 -7.73
N GLY A 66 11.49 -7.92 -7.85
CA GLY A 66 12.54 -8.85 -8.31
C GLY A 66 12.92 -8.66 -9.78
N LEU A 67 12.00 -8.14 -10.60
CA LEU A 67 12.27 -7.82 -12.01
C LEU A 67 13.05 -6.52 -12.20
N VAL A 68 12.99 -5.59 -11.23
CA VAL A 68 13.69 -4.31 -11.31
C VAL A 68 15.06 -4.43 -10.63
N CYS A 69 16.11 -3.97 -11.32
CA CYS A 69 17.43 -3.81 -10.70
C CYS A 69 17.47 -2.45 -9.99
N GLY A 70 17.69 -2.48 -8.68
CA GLY A 70 18.17 -1.34 -7.92
C GLY A 70 18.97 -1.93 -6.78
N GLU A 71 20.16 -1.39 -6.50
CA GLU A 71 20.73 -1.59 -5.18
C GLU A 71 19.65 -1.14 -4.20
N THR A 72 19.20 -2.03 -3.32
CA THR A 72 18.65 -1.57 -2.06
C THR A 72 19.80 -0.78 -1.45
N LEU A 73 19.74 0.55 -1.55
CA LEU A 73 20.53 1.40 -0.66
C LEU A 73 20.36 0.76 0.72
N PRO A 74 21.45 0.51 1.47
CA PRO A 74 21.35 -0.06 2.80
C PRO A 74 20.22 0.67 3.46
N ASN A 75 19.20 -0.11 3.83
CA ASN A 75 17.98 0.36 4.40
C ASN A 75 18.43 1.16 5.63
N GLU A 76 18.68 2.47 5.46
CA GLU A 76 18.97 3.40 6.54
C GLU A 76 17.64 3.53 7.23
N LYS A 77 17.37 2.48 7.96
CA LYS A 77 16.34 2.31 8.94
C LYS A 77 15.01 2.91 8.48
N ARG A 78 14.27 2.15 7.66
CA ARG A 78 12.81 2.08 7.86
C ARG A 78 12.47 1.30 9.15
N TYR A 79 13.19 1.60 10.21
CA TYR A 79 12.66 1.50 11.55
C TYR A 79 11.87 2.79 11.73
N PHE A 80 10.58 2.76 11.44
CA PHE A 80 9.68 3.36 12.42
C PHE A 80 9.77 2.46 13.66
N GLU A 81 10.92 2.51 14.33
CA GLU A 81 10.95 2.24 15.75
C GLU A 81 10.06 3.34 16.28
N ASP A 82 8.82 2.98 16.60
CA ASP A 82 7.90 3.85 17.30
C ASP A 82 8.62 4.21 18.61
N GLU A 83 9.36 5.32 18.64
CA GLU A 83 10.11 5.77 19.81
C GLU A 83 9.21 5.82 21.04
N GLU A 84 7.91 6.09 20.84
CA GLU A 84 6.87 5.95 21.85
C GLU A 84 6.75 4.53 22.44
N ILE A 85 6.69 3.48 21.61
CA ILE A 85 6.61 2.10 22.12
C ILE A 85 7.91 1.73 22.83
N LEU A 86 9.06 2.07 22.25
CA LEU A 86 10.36 1.86 22.89
C LEU A 86 10.47 2.59 24.23
N ASN A 87 9.94 3.80 24.34
CA ASN A 87 9.93 4.55 25.58
C ASN A 87 8.96 3.98 26.62
N LEU A 88 7.83 3.40 26.22
CA LEU A 88 6.92 2.64 27.10
C LEU A 88 7.58 1.35 27.63
N VAL A 89 8.39 0.70 26.79
CA VAL A 89 8.98 -0.62 27.05
C VAL A 89 10.33 -0.54 27.80
N LYS A 90 11.04 0.59 27.71
CA LYS A 90 12.30 0.87 28.44
C LYS A 90 12.17 0.85 29.97
N GLY A 91 10.97 0.96 30.52
CA GLY A 91 10.71 0.94 31.97
C GLY A 91 10.75 -0.45 32.61
N TYR A 92 10.77 -1.52 31.82
CA TYR A 92 10.74 -2.89 32.32
C TYR A 92 12.16 -3.43 32.52
N LYS A 93 12.45 -3.90 33.75
CA LYS A 93 13.76 -4.51 34.09
C LYS A 93 13.97 -5.88 33.46
N ASP A 94 12.88 -6.57 33.16
CA ASP A 94 12.90 -7.90 32.57
C ASP A 94 12.86 -7.81 31.04
N LYS A 95 13.92 -8.31 30.41
CA LYS A 95 14.14 -8.21 28.97
C LYS A 95 13.16 -9.06 28.17
N GLU A 96 12.70 -10.21 28.69
CA GLU A 96 11.73 -11.05 27.99
C GLU A 96 10.32 -10.44 28.06
N LEU A 97 9.92 -9.91 29.21
CA LEU A 97 8.63 -9.22 29.36
C LEU A 97 8.57 -7.93 28.52
N SER A 98 9.70 -7.22 28.44
CA SER A 98 9.88 -6.04 27.60
C SER A 98 9.62 -6.38 26.12
N GLU A 99 10.18 -7.49 25.64
CA GLU A 99 9.98 -7.99 24.27
C GLU A 99 8.53 -8.42 24.00
N VAL A 100 7.91 -9.16 24.95
CA VAL A 100 6.50 -9.59 24.85
C VAL A 100 5.55 -8.38 24.77
N PHE A 101 5.80 -7.35 25.59
CA PHE A 101 4.97 -6.15 25.62
C PHE A 101 5.13 -5.29 24.36
N TYR A 102 6.34 -5.21 23.84
CA TYR A 102 6.62 -4.59 22.55
C TYR A 102 5.82 -5.26 21.42
N LEU A 103 5.87 -6.60 21.34
CA LEU A 103 5.13 -7.37 20.33
C LEU A 103 3.61 -7.21 20.46
N LEU A 104 3.08 -7.23 21.68
CA LEU A 104 1.66 -6.95 21.95
C LEU A 104 1.26 -5.57 21.44
N THR A 105 2.02 -4.53 21.78
CA THR A 105 1.69 -3.15 21.44
C THR A 105 1.74 -2.92 19.94
N LYS A 106 2.79 -3.44 19.28
CA LYS A 106 2.96 -3.39 17.81
C LYS A 106 1.83 -4.11 17.09
N PHE A 107 1.44 -5.30 17.57
CA PHE A 107 0.36 -6.08 16.98
C PHE A 107 -1.02 -5.43 17.17
N ILE A 108 -1.30 -4.88 18.35
CA ILE A 108 -2.55 -4.15 18.63
C ILE A 108 -2.65 -2.94 17.70
N ARG A 109 -1.61 -2.11 17.57
CA ARG A 109 -1.60 -0.97 16.65
C ARG A 109 -1.90 -1.37 15.20
N LEU A 110 -1.25 -2.43 14.70
CA LEU A 110 -1.51 -2.98 13.35
C LEU A 110 -2.96 -3.47 13.19
N SER A 111 -3.52 -4.10 14.23
CA SER A 111 -4.91 -4.58 14.25
C SER A 111 -5.92 -3.42 14.24
N GLU A 112 -5.64 -2.36 14.99
CA GLU A 112 -6.46 -1.16 15.02
C GLU A 112 -6.47 -0.46 13.67
N GLU A 113 -5.31 -0.27 13.05
CA GLU A 113 -5.17 0.37 11.74
C GLU A 113 -5.96 -0.38 10.65
N ARG A 114 -5.86 -1.71 10.65
CA ARG A 114 -6.67 -2.59 9.78
C ARG A 114 -8.17 -2.41 10.02
N SER A 115 -8.59 -2.38 11.28
CA SER A 115 -10.01 -2.24 11.65
C SER A 115 -10.55 -0.86 11.24
N ARG A 116 -9.77 0.22 11.43
CA ARG A 116 -10.12 1.57 10.97
C ARG A 116 -10.31 1.63 9.46
N LYS A 117 -9.37 1.06 8.68
CA LYS A 117 -9.46 1.03 7.21
C LYS A 117 -10.66 0.19 6.74
N ALA A 118 -10.89 -0.98 7.33
CA ALA A 118 -11.99 -1.87 6.97
C ALA A 118 -13.37 -1.21 7.18
N VAL A 119 -13.56 -0.48 8.28
CA VAL A 119 -14.83 0.23 8.56
C VAL A 119 -15.09 1.33 7.54
N LYS A 120 -14.07 2.14 7.24
CA LYS A 120 -14.17 3.18 6.22
C LYS A 120 -14.57 2.59 4.87
N MET A 121 -14.00 1.44 4.51
CA MET A 121 -14.30 0.72 3.28
C MET A 121 -15.75 0.19 3.24
N GLU A 122 -16.22 -0.38 4.35
CA GLU A 122 -17.59 -0.87 4.49
C GLU A 122 -18.62 0.26 4.31
N VAL A 123 -18.43 1.38 5.03
CA VAL A 123 -19.31 2.54 4.96
C VAL A 123 -19.26 3.18 3.57
N ALA A 124 -18.06 3.33 2.98
CA ALA A 124 -17.91 3.88 1.64
C ALA A 124 -18.63 3.05 0.58
N ARG A 125 -18.55 1.73 0.65
CA ARG A 125 -19.28 0.81 -0.24
C ARG A 125 -20.79 0.91 -0.02
N GLY A 126 -21.25 1.02 1.23
CA GLY A 126 -22.65 1.24 1.57
C GLY A 126 -23.20 2.52 0.95
N LEU A 127 -22.49 3.64 1.13
CA LEU A 127 -22.87 4.95 0.59
C LEU A 127 -22.93 4.96 -0.95
N MET A 128 -21.97 4.28 -1.60
CA MET A 128 -21.95 4.14 -3.05
C MET A 128 -23.19 3.38 -3.57
N LYS A 129 -23.61 2.30 -2.89
CA LYS A 129 -24.81 1.53 -3.24
C LYS A 129 -26.11 2.35 -3.12
N VAL A 130 -26.14 3.31 -2.20
CA VAL A 130 -27.27 4.23 -1.99
C VAL A 130 -27.21 5.45 -2.93
N GLY A 131 -26.20 5.52 -3.82
CA GLY A 131 -26.08 6.56 -4.84
C GLY A 131 -25.45 7.87 -4.37
N VAL A 132 -24.76 7.87 -3.22
CA VAL A 132 -24.01 9.04 -2.75
C VAL A 132 -22.81 9.28 -3.66
N SER A 133 -22.56 10.54 -4.04
CA SER A 133 -21.48 10.88 -4.96
C SER A 133 -20.09 10.49 -4.42
N ALA A 134 -19.22 10.01 -5.31
CA ALA A 134 -17.86 9.59 -4.96
C ALA A 134 -17.04 10.72 -4.28
N HIS A 135 -17.25 11.98 -4.67
CA HIS A 135 -16.60 13.13 -4.06
C HIS A 135 -16.99 13.36 -2.59
N VAL A 136 -18.24 13.03 -2.21
CA VAL A 136 -18.71 13.12 -0.81
C VAL A 136 -18.19 11.94 0.00
N ILE A 137 -18.21 10.72 -0.55
CA ILE A 137 -17.66 9.52 0.10
C ILE A 137 -16.17 9.70 0.40
N SER A 138 -15.42 10.22 -0.57
CA SER A 138 -13.98 10.44 -0.42
C SER A 138 -13.66 11.40 0.74
N ARG A 139 -14.38 12.52 0.81
CA ARG A 139 -14.17 13.57 1.82
C ARG A 139 -14.57 13.14 3.23
N THR A 140 -15.60 12.31 3.35
CA THR A 140 -16.14 11.86 4.64
C THR A 140 -15.35 10.70 5.25
N THR A 141 -14.86 9.80 4.40
CA THR A 141 -14.10 8.62 4.83
C THR A 141 -12.59 8.84 4.83
N ASN A 142 -12.12 9.94 4.21
CA ASN A 142 -10.73 10.18 3.84
C ASN A 142 -10.14 9.01 3.03
N LEU A 143 -10.97 8.37 2.22
CA LEU A 143 -10.54 7.40 1.22
C LEU A 143 -10.50 8.08 -0.15
N SER A 144 -9.57 7.69 -1.00
CA SER A 144 -9.61 8.02 -2.42
C SER A 144 -10.68 7.20 -3.13
N ILE A 145 -11.23 7.74 -4.22
CA ILE A 145 -12.33 7.15 -4.98
C ILE A 145 -12.02 5.70 -5.42
N GLY A 146 -10.76 5.40 -5.72
CA GLY A 146 -10.33 4.06 -6.13
C GLY A 146 -10.22 3.04 -4.99
N GLU A 147 -10.24 3.45 -3.71
CA GLU A 147 -10.04 2.52 -2.59
C GLU A 147 -11.28 1.64 -2.32
N TYR A 148 -12.49 2.16 -2.51
CA TYR A 148 -13.74 1.46 -2.14
C TYR A 148 -14.62 1.05 -3.31
N GLU A 149 -14.30 1.49 -4.53
CA GLU A 149 -14.87 0.89 -5.74
C GLU A 149 -14.30 -0.54 -5.89
N GLU A 150 -15.14 -1.54 -6.19
CA GLU A 150 -14.77 -2.97 -6.29
C GLU A 150 -13.69 -3.29 -7.36
N ASN A 151 -13.20 -2.27 -8.07
CA ASN A 151 -12.08 -2.36 -8.98
C ASN A 151 -10.76 -2.18 -8.21
N LYS A 152 -9.90 -3.21 -8.21
CA LYS A 152 -8.51 -3.13 -7.71
C LYS A 152 -7.92 -1.75 -8.06
N ILE A 153 -7.52 -0.97 -7.04
CA ILE A 153 -6.87 0.34 -7.23
C ILE A 153 -5.82 0.20 -8.35
N PRO A 154 -5.93 0.96 -9.45
CA PRO A 154 -5.02 0.78 -10.57
C PRO A 154 -3.57 0.96 -10.13
N VAL A 155 -2.70 0.04 -10.54
CA VAL A 155 -1.25 0.13 -10.27
C VAL A 155 -0.66 1.52 -10.59
N PRO A 156 -1.00 2.18 -11.73
CA PRO A 156 -0.52 3.53 -12.00
C PRO A 156 -0.88 4.55 -10.91
N TYR A 157 -2.07 4.43 -10.32
CA TYR A 157 -2.49 5.30 -9.22
C TYR A 157 -1.67 5.04 -7.95
N LYS A 158 -1.47 3.76 -7.58
CA LYS A 158 -0.65 3.39 -6.40
C LYS A 158 0.79 3.93 -6.54
N VAL A 159 1.39 3.80 -7.72
CA VAL A 159 2.72 4.38 -8.01
C VAL A 159 2.67 5.91 -7.94
N GLY A 160 1.64 6.52 -8.51
CA GLY A 160 1.42 7.97 -8.42
C GLY A 160 1.35 8.50 -6.99
N GLN A 161 0.68 7.78 -6.08
CA GLN A 161 0.62 8.14 -4.67
C GLN A 161 1.99 8.02 -3.99
N ARG A 162 2.78 6.98 -4.28
CA ARG A 162 4.17 6.86 -3.75
C ARG A 162 5.06 8.03 -4.21
N ILE A 163 4.94 8.44 -5.47
CA ILE A 163 5.65 9.63 -6.00
C ILE A 163 5.24 10.87 -5.20
N LYS A 164 3.94 11.08 -4.98
CA LYS A 164 3.41 12.21 -4.21
C LYS A 164 3.92 12.21 -2.77
N GLU A 165 3.87 11.08 -2.08
CA GLU A 165 4.34 10.91 -0.70
C GLU A 165 5.80 11.34 -0.58
N TRP A 166 6.69 10.77 -1.39
CA TRP A 166 8.11 11.09 -1.36
C TRP A 166 8.41 12.53 -1.80
N ARG A 167 7.66 13.06 -2.77
CA ARG A 167 7.76 14.46 -3.16
C ARG A 167 7.49 15.40 -1.98
N LEU A 168 6.45 15.12 -1.19
CA LEU A 168 6.10 15.90 -0.01
C LEU A 168 7.14 15.75 1.10
N ILE A 169 7.69 14.55 1.32
CA ILE A 169 8.78 14.31 2.27
C ILE A 169 10.01 15.17 1.93
N ARG A 170 10.30 15.33 0.62
CA ARG A 170 11.40 16.17 0.13
C ARG A 170 11.05 17.67 0.08
N GLY A 171 9.84 18.06 0.51
CA GLY A 171 9.39 19.45 0.52
C GLY A 171 9.16 20.06 -0.87
N TYR A 172 9.00 19.23 -1.90
CA TYR A 172 8.83 19.69 -3.29
C TYR A 172 7.37 19.96 -3.62
N THR A 173 7.09 21.03 -4.36
CA THR A 173 5.80 21.19 -5.07
C THR A 173 5.77 20.31 -6.34
N GLN A 174 4.58 20.09 -6.91
CA GLN A 174 4.47 19.38 -8.20
C GLN A 174 5.29 20.08 -9.30
N LYS A 175 5.33 21.41 -9.28
CA LYS A 175 6.15 22.23 -10.18
C LYS A 175 7.64 22.01 -9.95
N ASP A 176 8.08 21.91 -8.71
CA ASP A 176 9.51 21.67 -8.40
C ASP A 176 9.98 20.30 -8.87
N LEU A 177 9.17 19.26 -8.63
CA LEU A 177 9.48 17.93 -9.13
C LEU A 177 9.49 17.91 -10.66
N ALA A 178 8.48 18.52 -11.30
CA ALA A 178 8.37 18.62 -12.74
C ALA A 178 9.62 19.29 -13.37
N ASN A 179 10.07 20.40 -12.79
CA ASN A 179 11.27 21.10 -13.23
C ASN A 179 12.54 20.24 -13.08
N LYS A 180 12.66 19.47 -11.98
CA LYS A 180 13.82 18.61 -11.72
C LYS A 180 13.90 17.41 -12.66
N VAL A 181 12.78 16.80 -13.03
CA VAL A 181 12.73 15.68 -14.00
C VAL A 181 12.53 16.12 -15.45
N GLY A 182 12.39 17.43 -15.70
CA GLY A 182 12.29 17.98 -17.06
C GLY A 182 10.95 17.74 -17.76
N ILE A 183 9.83 17.70 -17.02
CA ILE A 183 8.48 17.57 -17.58
C ILE A 183 7.57 18.72 -17.16
N THR A 184 6.33 18.74 -17.66
CA THR A 184 5.35 19.77 -17.28
C THR A 184 4.75 19.48 -15.90
N ASN A 185 4.32 20.54 -15.20
CA ASN A 185 3.57 20.41 -13.94
C ASN A 185 2.32 19.52 -14.11
N GLN A 186 1.62 19.67 -15.25
CA GLN A 186 0.51 18.80 -15.62
C GLN A 186 0.93 17.34 -15.70
N GLY A 187 2.11 17.03 -16.24
CA GLY A 187 2.63 15.67 -16.32
C GLY A 187 2.77 15.02 -14.93
N ILE A 188 3.36 15.72 -13.96
CA ILE A 188 3.45 15.24 -12.57
C ILE A 188 2.06 15.07 -11.95
N TYR A 189 1.14 16.01 -12.16
CA TYR A 189 -0.23 15.88 -11.69
C TYR A 189 -0.91 14.62 -12.27
N GLU A 190 -0.84 14.40 -13.58
CA GLU A 190 -1.43 13.22 -14.23
C GLU A 190 -0.79 11.91 -13.77
N TYR A 191 0.51 11.91 -13.47
CA TYR A 191 1.20 10.76 -12.86
C TYR A 191 0.72 10.49 -11.44
N GLU A 192 0.67 11.51 -10.58
CA GLU A 192 0.20 11.37 -9.20
C GLU A 192 -1.25 10.90 -9.12
N GLN A 193 -2.08 11.33 -10.08
CA GLN A 193 -3.48 10.89 -10.20
C GLN A 193 -3.64 9.54 -10.92
N GLY A 194 -2.55 8.91 -11.38
CA GLY A 194 -2.60 7.63 -12.12
C GLY A 194 -3.32 7.69 -13.47
N ARG A 195 -3.53 8.89 -14.03
CA ARG A 195 -4.23 9.14 -15.30
C ARG A 195 -3.31 8.95 -16.50
N ALA A 196 -2.01 9.21 -16.33
CA ALA A 196 -0.99 8.97 -17.34
C ALA A 196 -0.09 7.79 -16.95
N ALA A 197 0.33 7.02 -17.97
CA ALA A 197 1.26 5.91 -17.77
C ALA A 197 2.69 6.42 -17.58
N VAL A 198 3.32 6.01 -16.48
CA VAL A 198 4.75 6.25 -16.21
C VAL A 198 5.56 5.09 -16.81
N SER A 199 6.59 5.40 -17.58
CA SER A 199 7.59 4.42 -18.04
C SER A 199 8.63 4.14 -16.95
N LEU A 200 9.27 2.97 -16.96
CA LEU A 200 10.32 2.64 -15.99
C LEU A 200 11.45 3.66 -15.94
N GLU A 201 11.97 4.11 -17.09
CA GLU A 201 13.01 5.15 -17.14
C GLU A 201 12.57 6.45 -16.44
N MET A 202 11.36 6.95 -16.74
CA MET A 202 10.84 8.15 -16.05
C MET A 202 10.67 7.91 -14.55
N LEU A 203 10.24 6.71 -14.13
CA LEU A 203 10.11 6.39 -12.71
C LEU A 203 11.48 6.37 -12.02
N ASP A 204 12.51 5.89 -12.70
CA ASP A 204 13.91 5.89 -12.23
C ASP A 204 14.46 7.31 -12.10
N GLU A 205 14.21 8.18 -13.08
CA GLU A 205 14.58 9.60 -12.99
C GLU A 205 13.88 10.31 -11.82
N ILE A 206 12.59 10.02 -11.59
CA ILE A 206 11.86 10.51 -10.42
C ILE A 206 12.51 9.98 -9.13
N ALA A 207 12.86 8.69 -9.06
CA ALA A 207 13.52 8.08 -7.89
C ALA A 207 14.87 8.74 -7.58
N LYS A 208 15.70 8.98 -8.60
CA LYS A 208 16.99 9.69 -8.49
C LYS A 208 16.81 11.10 -7.94
N VAL A 209 15.85 11.87 -8.48
CA VAL A 209 15.53 13.22 -8.01
C VAL A 209 15.02 13.25 -6.57
N LEU A 210 14.29 12.21 -6.18
CA LEU A 210 13.81 12.01 -4.81
C LEU A 210 14.84 11.33 -3.90
N SER A 211 16.02 10.99 -4.42
CA SER A 211 17.12 10.30 -3.73
C SER A 211 16.66 9.04 -2.98
N ILE A 212 15.88 8.21 -3.67
CA ILE A 212 15.36 6.91 -3.19
C ILE A 212 15.64 5.83 -4.24
N SER A 213 15.44 4.56 -3.88
CA SER A 213 15.45 3.48 -4.86
C SER A 213 14.16 3.49 -5.68
N ILE A 214 14.23 3.13 -6.96
CA ILE A 214 13.04 2.88 -7.78
C ILE A 214 12.10 1.85 -7.13
N ILE A 215 12.65 0.91 -6.36
CA ILE A 215 11.91 -0.13 -5.64
C ILE A 215 10.91 0.49 -4.63
N ASP A 216 11.25 1.63 -4.02
CA ASP A 216 10.40 2.30 -3.03
C ASP A 216 9.13 2.91 -3.65
N LEU A 217 9.19 3.21 -4.95
CA LEU A 217 8.06 3.72 -5.73
C LEU A 217 7.16 2.60 -6.28
N LEU A 218 7.60 1.33 -6.22
CA LEU A 218 6.82 0.18 -6.68
C LEU A 218 5.96 -0.38 -5.54
N PRO A 219 4.62 -0.25 -5.60
CA PRO A 219 3.73 -0.87 -4.63
C PRO A 219 3.80 -2.39 -4.75
N GLU A 220 3.66 -3.09 -3.62
CA GLU A 220 3.50 -4.54 -3.66
C GLU A 220 2.25 -4.92 -4.45
N SER A 221 2.35 -6.00 -5.23
CA SER A 221 1.32 -6.39 -6.19
C SER A 221 0.00 -6.82 -5.52
N ASP A 222 -0.01 -7.11 -4.23
CA ASP A 222 -1.22 -7.41 -3.46
C ASP A 222 -1.15 -6.76 -2.07
N GLU A 223 -2.30 -6.29 -1.56
CA GLU A 223 -2.42 -5.77 -0.18
C GLU A 223 -2.07 -6.83 0.88
N ASP A 224 -1.99 -8.10 0.48
CA ASP A 224 -1.59 -9.22 1.32
C ASP A 224 -0.07 -9.32 1.50
N SER A 225 0.75 -8.81 0.57
CA SER A 225 2.22 -8.99 0.64
C SER A 225 2.90 -8.14 1.74
N GLU A 226 2.48 -6.89 1.94
CA GLU A 226 3.04 -6.03 3.01
C GLU A 226 2.60 -6.53 4.40
N VAL A 227 1.40 -7.12 4.47
CA VAL A 227 0.89 -7.78 5.67
C VAL A 227 1.65 -9.06 5.91
N GLU A 228 1.81 -9.91 4.90
CA GLU A 228 2.52 -11.19 5.00
C GLU A 228 3.96 -10.97 5.42
N GLU A 229 4.63 -9.91 4.93
CA GLU A 229 5.96 -9.54 5.36
C GLU A 229 5.98 -9.08 6.84
N LYS A 230 5.08 -8.17 7.24
CA LYS A 230 4.95 -7.74 8.65
C LYS A 230 4.59 -8.90 9.58
N LEU A 231 3.71 -9.80 9.15
CA LEU A 231 3.28 -10.98 9.90
C LEU A 231 4.41 -12.01 9.99
N SER A 232 5.19 -12.19 8.93
CA SER A 232 6.38 -13.07 8.92
C SER A 232 7.42 -12.57 9.90
N ASN A 233 7.69 -11.26 9.91
CA ASN A 233 8.61 -10.64 10.86
C ASN A 233 8.12 -10.78 12.32
N LEU A 234 6.82 -10.61 12.57
CA LEU A 234 6.22 -10.83 13.90
C LEU A 234 6.29 -12.30 14.34
N ILE A 235 6.14 -13.25 13.41
CA ILE A 235 6.26 -14.69 13.69
C ILE A 235 7.72 -15.04 14.02
N GLU A 236 8.68 -14.45 13.33
CA GLU A 236 10.10 -14.62 13.64
C GLU A 236 10.48 -14.03 14.99
N GLU A 237 9.99 -12.84 15.33
CA GLU A 237 10.18 -12.22 16.65
C GLU A 237 9.51 -13.06 17.76
N TYR A 238 8.31 -13.59 17.53
CA TYR A 238 7.62 -14.51 18.45
C TYR A 238 8.43 -15.79 18.73
N LYS A 239 9.12 -16.34 17.72
CA LYS A 239 9.95 -17.54 17.87
C LYS A 239 11.19 -17.30 18.74
N LYS A 240 11.62 -16.04 18.92
CA LYS A 240 12.77 -15.68 19.76
C LYS A 240 12.47 -15.73 21.26
N ILE A 241 11.20 -15.79 21.66
CA ILE A 241 10.82 -15.91 23.07
C ILE A 241 11.12 -17.33 23.56
N GLU A 242 12.07 -17.48 24.48
CA GLU A 242 12.50 -18.79 24.98
C GLU A 242 11.38 -19.45 25.81
N SER A 243 10.75 -18.67 26.70
CA SER A 243 9.67 -19.15 27.56
C SER A 243 8.42 -19.60 26.78
N ARG A 244 8.06 -20.87 26.95
CA ARG A 244 6.83 -21.45 26.36
C ARG A 244 5.56 -20.92 27.03
N GLU A 245 5.63 -20.58 28.31
CA GLU A 245 4.52 -20.02 29.08
C GLU A 245 4.20 -18.61 28.60
N LEU A 246 5.21 -17.75 28.44
CA LEU A 246 5.03 -16.40 27.92
C LEU A 246 4.50 -16.40 26.49
N ARG A 247 4.97 -17.33 25.65
CA ARG A 247 4.44 -17.56 24.30
C ARG A 247 2.93 -17.88 24.29
N ASN A 248 2.48 -18.76 25.18
CA ASN A 248 1.06 -19.12 25.28
C ASN A 248 0.19 -17.97 25.83
N VAL A 249 0.68 -17.26 26.85
CA VAL A 249 0.00 -16.07 27.40
C VAL A 249 -0.12 -14.99 26.31
N LEU A 250 0.96 -14.75 25.55
CA LEU A 250 0.97 -13.83 24.42
C LEU A 250 -0.08 -14.18 23.36
N ILE A 251 -0.17 -15.45 22.94
CA ILE A 251 -1.22 -15.89 21.99
C ILE A 251 -2.61 -15.58 22.55
N LYS A 252 -2.89 -15.95 23.80
CA LYS A 252 -4.20 -15.75 24.42
C LYS A 252 -4.55 -14.26 24.52
N SER A 253 -3.62 -13.44 24.99
CA SER A 253 -3.78 -11.99 25.10
C SER A 253 -3.92 -11.30 23.74
N LEU A 254 -3.25 -11.80 22.70
CA LEU A 254 -3.44 -11.33 21.33
C LEU A 254 -4.86 -11.63 20.85
N PHE A 255 -5.36 -12.86 21.04
CA PHE A 255 -6.73 -13.21 20.65
C PHE A 255 -7.79 -12.35 21.36
N GLU A 256 -7.68 -12.20 22.67
CA GLU A 256 -8.61 -11.40 23.48
C GLU A 256 -8.51 -9.90 23.15
N GLY A 257 -7.28 -9.38 23.05
CA GLY A 257 -7.01 -7.98 22.72
C GLY A 257 -7.48 -7.59 21.32
N ILE A 258 -7.30 -8.47 20.31
CA ILE A 258 -7.79 -8.23 18.95
C ILE A 258 -9.31 -8.08 18.94
N HIS A 259 -10.03 -8.95 19.66
CA HIS A 259 -11.49 -8.90 19.69
C HIS A 259 -11.97 -7.56 20.29
N VAL A 260 -11.42 -7.18 21.45
CA VAL A 260 -11.80 -5.94 22.15
C VAL A 260 -11.42 -4.70 21.35
N CYS A 261 -10.20 -4.63 20.82
CA CYS A 261 -9.75 -3.49 20.01
C CYS A 261 -10.54 -3.38 18.71
N ARG A 262 -10.82 -4.50 18.04
CA ARG A 262 -11.61 -4.51 16.80
C ARG A 262 -13.00 -3.89 17.01
N GLU A 263 -13.71 -4.31 18.06
CA GLU A 263 -15.06 -3.81 18.33
C GLU A 263 -15.06 -2.31 18.71
N LYS A 264 -14.16 -1.90 19.61
CA LYS A 264 -14.06 -0.48 20.03
C LYS A 264 -13.69 0.44 18.86
N VAL A 265 -12.68 0.07 18.08
CA VAL A 265 -12.23 0.85 16.93
C VAL A 265 -13.29 0.91 15.84
N ARG A 266 -14.05 -0.18 15.63
CA ARG A 266 -15.17 -0.20 14.70
C ARG A 266 -16.23 0.84 15.07
N GLU A 267 -16.64 0.83 16.32
CA GLU A 267 -17.67 1.74 16.83
C GLU A 267 -17.23 3.21 16.73
N GLU A 268 -16.03 3.54 17.23
CA GLU A 268 -15.48 4.89 17.18
C GLU A 268 -15.37 5.42 15.75
N LYS A 269 -14.90 4.58 14.83
CA LYS A 269 -14.72 5.00 13.43
C LYS A 269 -16.05 5.17 12.70
N LYS A 270 -17.05 4.32 12.97
CA LYS A 270 -18.41 4.48 12.44
C LYS A 270 -19.01 5.81 12.91
N ILE A 271 -18.86 6.14 14.18
CA ILE A 271 -19.32 7.41 14.76
C ILE A 271 -18.62 8.61 14.10
N GLU A 272 -17.30 8.54 13.88
CA GLU A 272 -16.56 9.62 13.21
C GLU A 272 -17.05 9.86 11.78
N VAL A 273 -17.23 8.79 11.01
CA VAL A 273 -17.74 8.88 9.64
C VAL A 273 -19.19 9.40 9.63
N ALA A 274 -20.04 8.93 10.55
CA ALA A 274 -21.40 9.42 10.71
C ALA A 274 -21.42 10.94 10.98
N ARG A 275 -20.58 11.45 11.89
CA ARG A 275 -20.43 12.90 12.15
C ARG A 275 -20.04 13.67 10.89
N ASN A 276 -19.14 13.13 10.08
CA ASN A 276 -18.74 13.78 8.83
C ASN A 276 -19.87 13.79 7.80
N LEU A 277 -20.67 12.72 7.72
CA LEU A 277 -21.83 12.63 6.82
C LEU A 277 -22.95 13.62 7.20
N VAL A 278 -23.21 13.82 8.49
CA VAL A 278 -24.15 14.84 8.98
C VAL A 278 -23.72 16.24 8.53
N LYS A 279 -22.43 16.58 8.68
CA LYS A 279 -21.88 17.88 8.25
C LYS A 279 -22.01 18.12 6.75
N GLU A 280 -22.00 17.05 5.96
CA GLU A 280 -22.20 17.07 4.51
C GLU A 280 -23.69 17.08 4.11
N GLY A 281 -24.62 17.14 5.08
CA GLY A 281 -26.06 17.24 4.83
C GLY A 281 -26.73 15.94 4.43
N ILE A 282 -26.10 14.78 4.69
CA ILE A 282 -26.68 13.47 4.41
C ILE A 282 -27.75 13.13 5.45
N SER A 283 -28.90 12.62 4.99
CA SER A 283 -30.02 12.22 5.86
C SER A 283 -29.59 11.17 6.90
N VAL A 284 -30.12 11.31 8.12
CA VAL A 284 -29.93 10.36 9.22
C VAL A 284 -30.35 8.95 8.82
N ASP A 285 -31.40 8.79 8.02
CA ASP A 285 -31.86 7.47 7.53
C ASP A 285 -30.78 6.77 6.68
N ILE A 286 -30.09 7.52 5.82
CA ILE A 286 -29.00 7.00 4.97
C ILE A 286 -27.79 6.65 5.85
N ILE A 287 -27.50 7.45 6.87
CA ILE A 287 -26.39 7.19 7.80
C ILE A 287 -26.65 5.92 8.62
N LEU A 288 -27.87 5.72 9.13
CA LEU A 288 -28.26 4.52 9.85
C LEU A 288 -28.13 3.27 8.97
N GLN A 289 -28.63 3.33 7.73
CA GLN A 289 -28.57 2.21 6.78
C GLN A 289 -27.14 1.84 6.37
N THR A 290 -26.22 2.81 6.30
CA THR A 290 -24.85 2.59 5.80
C THR A 290 -23.83 2.31 6.89
N THR A 291 -24.04 2.80 8.11
CA THR A 291 -23.13 2.57 9.25
C THR A 291 -23.59 1.44 10.18
N GLY A 292 -24.90 1.13 10.18
CA GLY A 292 -25.51 0.16 11.10
C GLY A 292 -25.53 0.63 12.56
N LEU A 293 -25.32 1.94 12.80
CA LEU A 293 -25.43 2.54 14.13
C LEU A 293 -26.89 2.60 14.59
N SER A 294 -27.12 2.64 15.90
CA SER A 294 -28.46 2.87 16.44
C SER A 294 -28.80 4.36 16.47
N ASN A 295 -30.10 4.68 16.40
CA ASN A 295 -30.58 6.07 16.39
C ASN A 295 -30.11 6.86 17.61
N TYR A 296 -30.14 6.21 18.79
CA TYR A 296 -29.63 6.75 20.05
C TYR A 296 -28.16 7.19 19.98
N MET A 297 -27.32 6.47 19.22
CA MET A 297 -25.91 6.83 19.10
C MET A 297 -25.73 8.07 18.24
N ILE A 298 -26.51 8.22 17.17
CA ILE A 298 -26.42 9.38 16.26
C ILE A 298 -26.95 10.65 16.94
N GLU A 299 -28.05 10.56 17.68
CA GLU A 299 -28.64 11.68 18.43
C GLU A 299 -27.68 12.32 19.45
N LYS A 300 -26.67 11.59 19.92
CA LYS A 300 -25.70 12.10 20.90
C LYS A 300 -24.73 13.15 20.33
N PHE A 301 -24.67 13.29 19.01
CA PHE A 301 -23.72 14.20 18.33
C PHE A 301 -24.31 14.92 17.10
N LEU A 302 -25.65 14.91 16.96
CA LEU A 302 -26.42 15.88 16.17
C LEU A 302 -26.54 17.19 16.96
#